data_AF-A0A838VH34-F1
#
_entry.id   AF-A0A838VH34-F1
#
_cell.length_a   1.000
_cell.length_b   1.000
_cell.length_c   1.000
_cell.angle_alpha   90.00
_cell.angle_beta   90.00
_cell.angle_gamma   90.00
#
_symmetry.space_group_name_H-M   'P 1'
#
loop_
_entity.id
_entity.type
_entity.pdbx_description
1 polymer ?
#
loop_
_entity_poly.entity_id
_entity_poly.type
_entity_poly.pdbx_seq_one_letter_code
_entity_poly.pdbx_strand_id
1 'polypeptide(L)'
;MAISNPLSVPQSSNSNLITFDNCINRSIDLAANSPNSFLKANSKRIYAAFVNNSASQITLSLGDIAGAKVGQGILLSPYGGSFEISSINLYVGAISAVSSQSSSLSFVECSF
;
A
#
# COMPACT_ATOMS: atom_id res chain seq x y z
N MET A 1 -30.81 11.91 3.21
CA MET A 1 -30.71 11.47 1.80
C MET A 1 -29.24 11.54 1.43
N ALA A 2 -28.52 10.41 1.43
CA ALA A 2 -27.14 10.34 0.98
C ALA A 2 -27.11 9.57 -0.34
N ILE A 3 -26.86 10.29 -1.42
CA ILE A 3 -26.63 9.73 -2.75
C ILE A 3 -25.19 9.25 -2.80
N SER A 4 -24.99 7.94 -2.67
CA SER A 4 -23.76 7.27 -3.08
C SER A 4 -23.71 7.29 -4.60
N ASN A 5 -23.01 8.26 -5.18
CA ASN A 5 -22.69 8.26 -6.59
C ASN A 5 -21.36 7.50 -6.74
N PRO A 6 -21.30 6.25 -7.22
CA PRO A 6 -20.03 5.71 -7.65
C PRO A 6 -19.55 6.61 -8.78
N LEU A 7 -18.34 7.18 -8.66
CA LEU A 7 -17.70 7.83 -9.79
C LEU A 7 -17.53 6.78 -10.89
N SER A 8 -18.45 6.74 -11.85
CA SER A 8 -18.26 6.05 -13.11
C SER A 8 -17.26 6.86 -13.91
N VAL A 9 -15.99 6.45 -13.85
CA VAL A 9 -14.93 7.01 -14.69
C VAL A 9 -15.26 6.62 -16.14
N PRO A 10 -15.37 7.57 -17.08
CA PRO A 10 -15.58 7.22 -18.48
C PRO A 10 -14.35 6.46 -19.00
N GLN A 11 -14.54 5.16 -19.27
CA GLN A 11 -13.53 4.30 -19.86
C GLN A 11 -13.38 4.70 -21.34
N SER A 12 -12.27 5.37 -21.67
CA SER A 12 -11.91 5.73 -23.04
C SER A 12 -11.88 4.46 -23.90
N SER A 13 -12.60 4.48 -25.01
CA SER A 13 -12.78 3.39 -25.97
C SER A 13 -11.53 3.08 -26.83
N ASN A 14 -10.33 3.30 -26.29
CA ASN A 14 -9.08 2.79 -26.87
C ASN A 14 -8.78 1.43 -26.23
N SER A 15 -9.04 0.37 -27.00
CA SER A 15 -9.06 -1.04 -26.60
C SER A 15 -7.68 -1.68 -26.32
N ASN A 16 -6.80 -0.98 -25.59
CA ASN A 16 -5.57 -1.53 -25.01
C ASN A 16 -5.43 -1.13 -23.52
N LEU A 17 -6.57 -1.06 -22.82
CA LEU A 17 -6.57 -0.94 -21.37
C LEU A 17 -6.30 -2.33 -20.78
N ILE A 18 -5.13 -2.49 -20.18
CA ILE A 18 -4.81 -3.69 -19.42
C ILE A 18 -5.54 -3.57 -18.09
N THR A 19 -6.55 -4.41 -17.86
CA THR A 19 -7.31 -4.49 -16.61
C THR A 19 -6.68 -5.50 -15.67
N PHE A 20 -6.63 -5.19 -14.38
CA PHE A 20 -6.24 -6.16 -13.36
C PHE A 20 -7.37 -7.18 -13.14
N ASP A 21 -7.03 -8.47 -13.00
CA ASP A 21 -8.03 -9.52 -12.74
C ASP A 21 -8.44 -9.54 -11.26
N ASN A 22 -7.54 -9.12 -10.38
CA ASN A 22 -7.81 -9.06 -8.94
C ASN A 22 -7.13 -7.86 -8.30
N CYS A 23 -7.89 -7.09 -7.52
CA CYS A 23 -7.39 -6.02 -6.69
C CYS A 23 -7.95 -6.17 -5.27
N ILE A 24 -7.07 -6.13 -4.28
CA ILE A 24 -7.45 -6.07 -2.87
C ILE A 24 -7.06 -4.71 -2.30
N ASN A 25 -7.92 -4.13 -1.46
CA ASN A 25 -7.60 -2.93 -0.70
C ASN A 25 -7.99 -3.12 0.76
N ARG A 26 -7.16 -2.63 1.68
CA ARG A 26 -7.42 -2.69 3.13
C ARG A 26 -6.76 -1.52 3.83
N SER A 27 -7.24 -1.23 5.04
CA SER A 27 -6.53 -0.44 6.03
C SER A 27 -6.12 -1.33 7.19
N ILE A 28 -4.93 -1.12 7.72
CA ILE A 28 -4.40 -1.87 8.85
C ILE A 28 -3.85 -0.87 9.85
N ASP A 29 -4.22 -1.07 11.12
CA ASP A 29 -3.67 -0.31 12.22
C ASP A 29 -2.36 -0.94 12.71
N LEU A 30 -1.36 -0.09 12.89
CA LEU A 30 -0.05 -0.42 13.42
C LEU A 30 -0.01 -0.02 14.89
N ALA A 31 0.38 -0.96 15.76
CA ALA A 31 0.73 -0.62 17.13
C ALA A 31 2.11 0.06 17.16
N ALA A 32 2.29 1.02 18.07
CA ALA A 32 3.55 1.74 18.24
C ALA A 32 4.74 0.77 18.45
N ASN A 33 5.81 0.99 17.69
CA ASN A 33 7.08 0.23 17.73
C ASN A 33 6.94 -1.27 17.52
N SER A 34 5.84 -1.73 16.90
CA SER A 34 5.60 -3.14 16.59
C SER A 34 5.51 -3.34 15.08
N PRO A 35 6.56 -3.90 14.44
CA PRO A 35 6.51 -4.22 13.02
C PRO A 35 5.36 -5.17 12.68
N ASN A 36 4.66 -4.89 11.60
CA ASN A 36 3.57 -5.72 11.10
C ASN A 36 3.84 -6.18 9.66
N SER A 37 3.51 -7.43 9.35
CA SER A 37 3.53 -7.94 7.98
C SER A 37 2.33 -7.38 7.23
N PHE A 38 2.60 -6.51 6.27
CA PHE A 38 1.56 -5.75 5.60
C PHE A 38 1.06 -6.43 4.33
N LEU A 39 1.99 -6.87 3.48
CA LEU A 39 1.72 -7.74 2.34
C LEU A 39 2.62 -8.96 2.39
N LYS A 40 2.06 -10.12 2.05
CA LYS A 40 2.86 -11.32 1.80
C LYS A 40 3.57 -11.19 0.45
N ALA A 41 4.60 -12.02 0.23
CA ALA A 41 5.16 -12.15 -1.10
C ALA A 41 4.09 -12.66 -2.07
N ASN A 42 4.02 -12.04 -3.25
CA ASN A 42 3.06 -12.34 -4.29
C ASN A 42 3.74 -12.21 -5.66
N SER A 43 4.09 -13.34 -6.25
CA SER A 43 4.76 -13.40 -7.56
C SER A 43 3.88 -12.88 -8.71
N LYS A 44 2.58 -12.66 -8.48
CA LYS A 44 1.64 -12.09 -9.44
C LYS A 44 1.36 -10.61 -9.22
N ARG A 45 1.95 -9.98 -8.20
CA ARG A 45 1.78 -8.53 -7.97
C ARG A 45 2.27 -7.79 -9.21
N ILE A 46 1.44 -6.92 -9.74
CA ILE A 46 1.79 -5.99 -10.83
C ILE A 46 1.74 -4.54 -10.33
N TYR A 47 0.91 -4.29 -9.32
CA TYR A 47 0.72 -2.98 -8.74
C TYR A 47 0.51 -3.08 -7.23
N ALA A 48 1.07 -2.14 -6.48
CA ALA A 48 0.62 -1.84 -5.13
C ALA A 48 0.83 -0.38 -4.80
N ALA A 49 -0.05 0.21 -4.01
CA ALA A 49 0.16 1.55 -3.47
C ALA A 49 -0.16 1.56 -1.98
N PHE A 50 0.61 2.32 -1.22
CA PHE A 50 0.50 2.47 0.22
C PHE A 50 0.30 3.93 0.55
N VAL A 51 -0.65 4.24 1.43
CA VAL A 51 -0.99 5.61 1.82
C VAL A 51 -1.06 5.71 3.33
N ASN A 52 -0.19 6.54 3.89
CA ASN A 52 -0.20 6.86 5.32
C ASN A 52 -1.33 7.84 5.63
N ASN A 53 -2.42 7.32 6.21
CA ASN A 53 -3.58 8.13 6.58
C ASN A 53 -3.49 8.65 8.03
N SER A 54 -2.32 8.52 8.67
CA SER A 54 -2.12 8.87 10.07
C SER A 54 -1.28 10.15 10.26
N ALA A 55 -1.31 10.66 11.49
CA ALA A 55 -0.53 11.82 11.92
C ALA A 55 0.96 11.50 12.18
N SER A 56 1.35 10.22 12.14
CA SER A 56 2.69 9.77 12.46
C SER A 56 3.39 9.24 11.22
N GLN A 57 4.71 9.37 11.18
CA GLN A 57 5.50 8.81 10.08
C GLN A 57 5.48 7.29 10.14
N ILE A 58 5.28 6.65 8.99
CA ILE A 58 5.34 5.19 8.86
C ILE A 58 6.57 4.81 8.04
N THR A 59 7.32 3.82 8.49
CA THR A 59 8.42 3.22 7.72
C THR A 59 7.92 1.95 7.06
N LEU A 60 7.98 1.88 5.74
CA LEU A 60 7.84 0.63 4.98
C LEU A 60 9.20 -0.04 4.82
N SER A 61 9.22 -1.36 4.93
CA SER A 61 10.39 -2.18 4.63
C SER A 61 10.04 -3.20 3.53
N LEU A 62 10.91 -3.31 2.53
CA LEU A 62 10.80 -4.30 1.46
C LEU A 62 11.40 -5.63 1.96
N GLY A 63 10.60 -6.37 2.72
CA GLY A 63 10.97 -7.64 3.30
C GLY A 63 9.98 -8.08 4.38
N ASP A 64 10.37 -9.09 5.13
CA ASP A 64 9.60 -9.54 6.29
C ASP A 64 9.69 -8.55 7.46
N ILE A 65 9.08 -8.91 8.58
CA ILE A 65 9.04 -8.07 9.78
C ILE A 65 10.40 -7.93 10.47
N ALA A 66 11.36 -8.85 10.24
CA ALA A 66 12.66 -8.83 10.93
C ALA A 66 13.52 -7.65 10.46
N GLY A 67 13.30 -7.19 9.23
CA GLY A 67 13.95 -6.02 8.66
C GLY A 67 13.24 -4.68 8.93
N ALA A 68 12.04 -4.66 9.50
CA ALA A 68 11.30 -3.42 9.72
C ALA A 68 11.75 -2.71 11.00
N LYS A 69 12.37 -1.54 10.83
CA LYS A 69 12.83 -0.68 11.92
C LYS A 69 12.41 0.76 11.66
N VAL A 70 11.97 1.45 12.70
CA VAL A 70 11.57 2.87 12.61
C VAL A 70 12.72 3.68 12.03
N GLY A 71 12.43 4.47 10.98
CA GLY A 71 13.41 5.35 10.34
C GLY A 71 14.37 4.66 9.38
N GLN A 72 14.28 3.34 9.19
CA GLN A 72 15.18 2.57 8.32
C GLN A 72 14.38 1.86 7.22
N GLY A 73 14.16 2.57 6.11
CA GLY A 73 13.38 2.08 4.98
C GLY A 73 12.78 3.22 4.17
N ILE A 74 11.64 2.96 3.55
CA ILE A 74 10.88 3.98 2.81
C ILE A 74 9.99 4.71 3.82
N LEU A 75 10.20 6.02 3.97
CA LEU A 75 9.45 6.83 4.93
C LEU A 75 8.22 7.45 4.25
N LEU A 76 7.04 7.12 4.78
CA LEU A 76 5.80 7.75 4.40
C LEU A 76 5.50 8.89 5.37
N SER A 77 5.57 10.12 4.86
CA SER A 77 5.19 11.30 5.63
C SER A 77 3.76 11.19 6.18
N PRO A 78 3.47 11.81 7.34
CA PRO A 78 2.11 11.93 7.86
C PRO A 78 1.13 12.52 6.84
N TYR A 79 -0.16 12.25 7.04
CA TYR A 79 -1.27 12.91 6.34
C TYR A 79 -1.23 12.80 4.81
N GLY A 80 -1.01 11.59 4.29
CA GLY A 80 -1.12 11.28 2.87
C GLY A 80 0.19 10.95 2.17
N GLY A 81 1.32 10.88 2.89
CA GLY A 81 2.56 10.35 2.33
C GLY A 81 2.34 8.94 1.76
N SER A 82 2.84 8.71 0.55
CA SER A 82 2.54 7.49 -0.20
C SER A 82 3.76 6.92 -0.90
N PHE A 83 3.67 5.63 -1.19
CA PHE A 83 4.65 4.91 -1.99
C PHE A 83 3.93 3.96 -2.93
N GLU A 84 4.41 3.89 -4.17
CA GLU A 84 3.82 3.09 -5.24
C GLU A 84 4.84 2.08 -5.76
N ILE A 85 4.38 0.85 -5.95
CA ILE A 85 5.05 -0.23 -6.66
C ILE A 85 4.31 -0.40 -7.99
N SER A 86 5.04 -0.22 -9.07
CA SER A 86 4.58 -0.33 -10.46
C SER A 86 5.57 -1.17 -11.27
N SER A 87 5.40 -1.22 -12.59
CA SER A 87 6.36 -1.87 -13.50
C SER A 87 7.77 -1.25 -13.45
N ILE A 88 7.91 0.01 -13.01
CA ILE A 88 9.21 0.71 -12.97
C ILE A 88 10.06 0.25 -11.77
N ASN A 89 9.42 -0.15 -10.67
CA ASN A 89 10.06 -0.51 -9.41
C ASN A 89 9.44 -1.77 -8.81
N LEU A 90 9.15 -2.74 -9.68
CA LEU A 90 8.36 -3.91 -9.33
C LEU A 90 9.02 -4.71 -8.19
N TYR A 91 8.28 -4.88 -7.11
CA TYR A 91 8.69 -5.69 -5.98
C TYR A 91 7.59 -6.67 -5.59
N VAL A 92 7.87 -7.96 -5.77
CA VAL A 92 6.93 -9.08 -5.54
C VAL A 92 7.12 -9.75 -4.18
N GLY A 93 8.11 -9.31 -3.39
CA GLY A 93 8.38 -9.85 -2.06
C GLY A 93 7.38 -9.41 -0.98
N ALA A 94 7.61 -9.85 0.25
CA ALA A 94 6.82 -9.43 1.41
C ALA A 94 7.12 -7.96 1.75
N ILE A 95 6.13 -7.25 2.28
CA ILE A 95 6.27 -5.86 2.69
C ILE A 95 5.80 -5.77 4.13
N SER A 96 6.62 -5.15 4.97
CA SER A 96 6.31 -4.90 6.37
C SER A 96 6.28 -3.39 6.64
N ALA A 97 5.63 -3.00 7.73
CA ALA A 97 5.50 -1.62 8.13
C ALA A 97 5.67 -1.46 9.64
N VAL A 98 6.26 -0.34 10.07
CA VAL A 98 6.41 0.02 11.47
C VAL A 98 6.29 1.53 11.64
N SER A 99 5.76 1.96 12.78
CA SER A 99 5.68 3.37 13.18
C SER A 99 6.11 3.50 14.63
N SER A 100 6.65 4.65 15.03
CA SER A 100 6.99 4.93 16.43
C SER A 100 5.77 5.18 17.30
N GLN A 101 4.60 5.41 16.68
CA GLN A 101 3.32 5.66 17.34
C GLN A 101 2.23 4.78 16.72
N SER A 102 1.08 4.69 17.37
CA SER A 102 -0.09 4.04 16.77
C SER A 102 -0.47 4.77 15.48
N SER A 103 -0.69 4.04 14.40
CA SER A 103 -0.86 4.62 13.06
C SER A 103 -1.77 3.75 12.20
N SER A 104 -2.35 4.30 11.14
CA SER A 104 -3.15 3.56 10.16
C SER A 104 -2.55 3.73 8.78
N LEU A 105 -2.31 2.61 8.11
CA LEU A 105 -1.79 2.55 6.76
C LEU A 105 -2.85 1.88 5.89
N SER A 106 -3.12 2.45 4.73
CA SER A 106 -3.99 1.83 3.73
C SER A 106 -3.18 1.37 2.53
N PHE A 107 -3.64 0.33 1.86
CA PHE A 107 -3.07 -0.10 0.60
C PHE A 107 -4.09 -0.60 -0.40
N VAL A 108 -3.65 -0.65 -1.64
CA VAL A 108 -4.21 -1.49 -2.70
C VAL A 108 -3.10 -2.37 -3.26
N GLU A 109 -3.40 -3.61 -3.61
CA GLU A 109 -2.54 -4.52 -4.36
C GLU A 109 -3.36 -5.12 -5.51
N CYS A 110 -2.82 -5.08 -6.72
CA CYS A 110 -3.45 -5.68 -7.89
C CYS A 110 -2.54 -6.68 -8.62
N SER A 111 -3.18 -7.68 -9.21
CA SER A 111 -2.58 -8.72 -10.05
C SER A 111 -3.42 -8.94 -11.31
N PHE A 112 -2.82 -9.63 -12.28
CA PHE A 112 -3.58 -10.53 -13.15
C PHE A 112 -3.85 -11.80 -12.33
#